data_AF-A0A0B4DUB5-F1
#
_entry.id   AF-A0A0B4DUB5-F1
#
_cell.length_a   1.000
_cell.length_b   1.000
_cell.length_c   1.000
_cell.angle_alpha   90.00
_cell.angle_beta   90.00
_cell.angle_gamma   90.00
#
_symmetry.space_group_name_H-M   'P 1'
#
loop_
_entity.id
_entity.type
_entity.pdbx_description
1 polymer ?
#
loop_
_entity_poly.entity_id
_entity_poly.type
_entity_poly.pdbx_seq_one_letter_code
_entity_poly.pdbx_strand_id
1 'polypeptide(L)'
;MLDRSMRNRERALFEVVKDKLERAYSTPMVHSKIAVLGASSSQYDFDFGVKLNGGRFALFEIISPAPPSVAFAHTKFSDVQRAQPDWPREAVVEDLSAWPSESLALISQVTSHVRSASADWKDLPLMAA
;
A
#
# COMPACT_ATOMS: atom_id res chain seq x y z
N MET A 1 6.15 7.74 26.53
CA MET A 1 6.26 8.89 25.60
C MET A 1 6.53 8.46 24.15
N LEU A 2 7.35 7.43 23.91
CA LEU A 2 7.66 6.90 22.56
C LEU A 2 6.42 6.46 21.75
N ASP A 3 5.47 5.75 22.35
CA ASP A 3 4.25 5.28 21.65
C ASP A 3 3.37 6.41 21.09
N ARG A 4 3.36 7.58 21.73
CA ARG A 4 2.59 8.72 21.22
C ARG A 4 3.28 9.33 20.00
N SER A 5 4.62 9.36 20.00
CA SER A 5 5.41 9.85 18.87
C SER A 5 5.27 8.94 17.64
N MET A 6 5.31 7.61 17.85
CA MET A 6 5.15 6.62 16.77
C MET A 6 3.76 6.71 16.13
N ARG A 7 2.70 6.73 16.95
CA ARG A 7 1.32 6.86 16.44
C ARG A 7 1.09 8.18 15.70
N ASN A 8 1.71 9.27 16.15
CA ASN A 8 1.64 10.56 15.44
C ASN A 8 2.34 10.48 14.08
N ARG A 9 3.48 9.79 14.00
CA ARG A 9 4.23 9.59 12.75
C ARG A 9 3.47 8.73 11.76
N GLU A 10 2.92 7.61 12.20
CA GLU A 10 2.07 6.73 11.39
C GLU A 10 0.85 7.48 10.85
N ARG A 11 0.18 8.25 11.71
CA ARG A 11 -0.95 9.08 11.28
C ARG A 11 -0.53 10.15 10.27
N ALA A 12 0.59 10.82 10.49
CA ALA A 12 1.09 11.82 9.54
C ALA A 12 1.40 11.19 8.18
N LEU A 13 2.03 10.01 8.17
CA LEU A 13 2.31 9.27 6.93
C LEU A 13 1.02 8.85 6.22
N PHE A 14 0.02 8.37 6.97
CA PHE A 14 -1.30 8.05 6.44
C PHE A 14 -1.94 9.26 5.74
N GLU A 15 -1.99 10.43 6.39
CA GLU A 15 -2.56 11.64 5.79
C GLU A 15 -1.79 12.10 4.55
N VAL A 16 -0.45 12.02 4.56
CA VAL A 16 0.38 12.35 3.39
C VAL A 16 0.06 11.45 2.19
N VAL A 17 -0.08 10.15 2.42
CA VAL A 17 -0.42 9.19 1.37
C VAL A 17 -1.84 9.44 0.86
N LYS A 18 -2.79 9.67 1.76
CA LYS A 18 -4.17 10.00 1.42
C LYS A 18 -4.24 11.23 0.51
N ASP A 19 -3.59 12.33 0.92
CA ASP A 19 -3.54 13.57 0.15
C ASP A 19 -2.95 13.35 -1.24
N LYS A 20 -1.92 12.50 -1.38
CA LYS A 20 -1.33 12.17 -2.68
C LYS A 20 -2.31 11.42 -3.57
N LEU A 21 -3.01 10.44 -3.02
CA LEU A 21 -4.02 9.67 -3.76
C LEU A 21 -5.19 10.57 -4.18
N GLU A 22 -5.70 11.43 -3.30
CA GLU A 22 -6.81 12.35 -3.59
C GLU A 22 -6.44 13.47 -4.58
N ARG A 23 -5.14 13.80 -4.72
CA ARG A 23 -4.67 14.70 -5.78
C ARG A 23 -4.52 13.99 -7.12
N ALA A 24 -4.12 12.71 -7.11
CA ALA A 24 -3.91 11.93 -8.32
C ALA A 24 -5.22 11.38 -8.90
N TYR A 25 -6.19 11.08 -8.04
CA TYR A 25 -7.48 10.50 -8.40
C TYR A 25 -8.62 11.35 -7.83
N SER A 26 -9.78 11.32 -8.47
CA SER A 26 -10.96 12.00 -7.90
C SER A 26 -11.33 11.37 -6.54
N THR A 27 -11.65 12.19 -5.54
CA THR A 27 -11.98 11.75 -4.16
C THR A 27 -12.95 10.55 -4.05
N PRO A 28 -14.06 10.43 -4.83
CA PRO A 28 -14.95 9.26 -4.72
C PRO A 28 -14.32 7.93 -5.15
N MET A 29 -13.13 7.95 -5.76
CA MET A 29 -12.39 6.74 -6.13
C MET A 29 -11.47 6.25 -5.02
N VAL A 30 -11.12 7.09 -4.04
CA VAL A 30 -10.18 6.77 -2.97
C VAL A 30 -10.95 6.31 -1.73
N HIS A 31 -10.67 5.10 -1.27
CA HIS A 31 -11.26 4.51 -0.08
C HIS A 31 -10.16 4.26 0.95
N SER A 32 -10.39 4.70 2.19
CA SER A 32 -9.53 4.34 3.32
C SER A 32 -10.00 3.04 3.97
N LYS A 33 -9.07 2.21 4.46
CA LYS A 33 -9.35 0.97 5.21
C LYS A 33 -10.27 0.02 4.44
N ILE A 34 -9.84 -0.39 3.25
CA ILE A 34 -10.61 -1.30 2.40
C ILE A 34 -10.34 -2.76 2.78
N ALA A 35 -11.39 -3.50 3.07
CA ALA A 35 -11.31 -4.94 3.29
C ALA A 35 -11.30 -5.70 1.95
N VAL A 36 -10.35 -6.61 1.78
CA VAL A 36 -10.20 -7.44 0.58
C VAL A 36 -10.09 -8.90 0.98
N LEU A 37 -10.79 -9.76 0.24
CA LEU A 37 -10.73 -11.21 0.42
C LEU A 37 -9.54 -11.78 -0.36
N GLY A 38 -8.63 -12.48 0.34
CA GLY A 38 -7.53 -13.21 -0.26
C GLY A 38 -7.91 -14.62 -0.73
N ALA A 39 -7.00 -15.29 -1.44
CA ALA A 39 -7.25 -16.63 -1.99
C ALA A 39 -7.41 -17.70 -0.89
N SER A 40 -6.88 -17.44 0.31
CA SER A 40 -7.07 -18.27 1.50
C SER A 40 -8.43 -18.11 2.16
N SER A 41 -9.34 -17.28 1.62
CA SER A 41 -10.58 -16.83 2.27
C SER A 41 -10.35 -15.96 3.52
N SER A 42 -9.11 -15.56 3.80
CA SER A 42 -8.80 -14.55 4.83
C SER A 42 -9.18 -13.16 4.33
N GLN A 43 -9.72 -12.33 5.22
CA GLN A 43 -9.96 -10.92 4.96
C GLN A 43 -8.76 -10.09 5.43
N TYR A 44 -8.31 -9.18 4.57
CA TYR A 44 -7.22 -8.25 4.85
C TYR A 44 -7.67 -6.80 4.67
N ASP A 45 -7.36 -5.95 5.64
CA ASP A 45 -7.65 -4.52 5.55
C ASP A 45 -6.44 -3.78 4.98
N PHE A 46 -6.58 -3.13 3.84
CA PHE A 46 -5.57 -2.25 3.24
C PHE A 46 -5.79 -0.81 3.65
N ASP A 47 -4.70 -0.07 3.85
CA ASP A 47 -4.78 1.36 4.21
C ASP A 47 -5.59 2.16 3.20
N PHE A 48 -5.36 1.92 1.90
CA PHE A 48 -6.15 2.53 0.84
C PHE A 48 -6.49 1.58 -0.31
N GLY A 49 -7.63 1.83 -0.92
CA GLY A 49 -8.03 1.27 -2.20
C GLY A 49 -8.46 2.38 -3.15
N VAL A 50 -7.92 2.38 -4.36
CA VAL A 50 -8.38 3.26 -5.43
C VAL A 50 -9.18 2.44 -6.41
N LYS A 51 -10.47 2.76 -6.58
CA LYS A 51 -11.33 2.09 -7.55
C LYS A 51 -10.87 2.44 -8.97
N LEU A 52 -10.54 1.43 -9.76
CA LEU A 52 -10.13 1.56 -11.16
C LEU A 52 -11.26 1.14 -12.10
N ASN A 53 -11.04 1.34 -13.40
CA ASN A 53 -11.92 0.82 -14.44
C ASN A 53 -12.03 -0.71 -14.39
N GLY A 54 -13.18 -1.23 -14.82
CA GLY A 54 -13.45 -2.67 -14.86
C GLY A 54 -13.67 -3.33 -13.50
N GLY A 55 -13.99 -2.55 -12.46
CA GLY A 55 -14.27 -3.07 -11.12
C GLY A 55 -13.04 -3.52 -10.32
N ARG A 56 -11.83 -3.18 -10.81
CA ARG A 56 -10.58 -3.46 -10.12
C ARG A 56 -10.30 -2.41 -9.04
N PHE A 57 -9.39 -2.73 -8.13
CA PHE A 57 -8.80 -1.75 -7.22
C PHE A 57 -7.28 -1.74 -7.35
N ALA A 58 -6.67 -0.56 -7.24
CA ALA A 58 -5.27 -0.43 -6.83
C ALA A 58 -5.23 -0.38 -5.30
N LEU A 59 -4.51 -1.30 -4.69
CA LEU A 59 -4.40 -1.44 -3.24
C LEU A 59 -3.10 -0.84 -2.76
N PHE A 60 -3.16 -0.02 -1.72
CA PHE A 60 -1.99 0.61 -1.12
C PHE A 60 -1.90 0.23 0.35
N GLU A 61 -0.71 -0.17 0.76
CA GLU A 61 -0.41 -0.50 2.16
C GLU A 61 0.82 0.28 2.62
N ILE A 62 0.73 0.95 3.76
CA ILE A 62 1.86 1.57 4.42
C ILE A 62 2.58 0.51 5.27
N ILE A 63 3.87 0.31 5.02
CA ILE A 63 4.66 -0.74 5.63
C ILE A 63 5.81 -0.10 6.39
N SER A 64 6.18 -0.70 7.53
CA SER A 64 7.37 -0.33 8.30
C SER A 64 8.51 -1.33 8.05
N PRO A 65 9.78 -0.95 8.23
CA PRO A 65 10.91 -1.85 8.01
C PRO A 65 11.04 -2.95 9.08
N ALA A 66 10.16 -2.97 10.09
CA ALA A 66 10.17 -3.99 11.13
C ALA A 66 9.87 -5.38 10.52
N PRO A 67 10.65 -6.44 10.82
CA PRO A 67 10.46 -7.76 10.21
C PRO A 67 9.03 -8.31 10.30
N PRO A 68 8.28 -8.16 11.42
CA PRO A 68 6.89 -8.60 11.47
C PRO A 68 5.96 -7.86 10.49
N SER A 69 6.19 -6.56 10.27
CA SER A 69 5.41 -5.74 9.32
C SER A 69 5.67 -6.19 7.89
N VAL A 70 6.94 -6.46 7.55
CA VAL A 70 7.35 -6.98 6.24
C VAL A 70 6.74 -8.36 5.98
N ALA A 71 6.85 -9.28 6.94
CA ALA A 71 6.30 -10.63 6.81
C ALA A 71 4.78 -10.62 6.64
N PHE A 72 4.07 -9.82 7.44
CA PHE A 72 2.62 -9.69 7.34
C PHE A 72 2.20 -9.09 6.00
N ALA A 73 2.86 -8.01 5.55
CA ALA A 73 2.58 -7.40 4.26
C ALA A 73 2.84 -8.38 3.12
N HIS A 74 3.93 -9.16 3.16
CA HIS A 74 4.21 -10.18 2.16
C HIS A 74 3.10 -11.23 2.08
N THR A 75 2.67 -11.78 3.23
CA THR A 75 1.56 -12.75 3.29
C THR A 75 0.28 -12.17 2.70
N LYS A 76 -0.09 -10.96 3.13
CA LYS A 76 -1.29 -10.25 2.66
C LYS A 76 -1.26 -9.99 1.16
N PHE A 77 -0.17 -9.45 0.63
CA PHE A 77 -0.04 -9.17 -0.80
C PHE A 77 0.02 -10.45 -1.64
N SER A 78 0.72 -11.48 -1.17
CA SER A 78 0.79 -12.78 -1.87
C SER A 78 -0.59 -13.43 -2.00
N ASP A 79 -1.38 -13.39 -0.93
CA ASP A 79 -2.71 -14.01 -0.94
C ASP A 79 -3.69 -13.24 -1.83
N VAL A 80 -3.62 -11.91 -1.83
CA VAL A 80 -4.41 -11.06 -2.73
C VAL A 80 -3.96 -11.18 -4.18
N GLN A 81 -2.66 -11.28 -4.45
CA GLN A 81 -2.13 -11.51 -5.80
C GLN A 81 -2.71 -12.80 -6.41
N ARG A 82 -2.90 -13.85 -5.60
CA ARG A 82 -3.52 -15.10 -6.05
C ARG A 82 -5.01 -14.96 -6.32
N ALA A 83 -5.74 -14.17 -5.54
CA ALA A 83 -7.18 -13.96 -5.71
C ALA A 83 -7.52 -12.95 -6.82
N GLN A 84 -6.70 -11.91 -6.96
CA GLN A 84 -6.91 -10.75 -7.83
C GLN A 84 -5.59 -10.38 -8.55
N PRO A 85 -5.12 -11.21 -9.50
CA PRO A 85 -3.81 -11.05 -10.12
C PRO A 85 -3.62 -9.69 -10.81
N ASP A 86 -4.71 -9.17 -11.41
CA ASP A 86 -4.71 -7.95 -12.24
C ASP A 86 -4.88 -6.64 -11.45
N TRP A 87 -5.02 -6.72 -10.12
CA TRP A 87 -5.15 -5.56 -9.25
C TRP A 87 -3.76 -5.03 -8.88
N PRO A 88 -3.45 -3.75 -9.12
CA PRO A 88 -2.19 -3.18 -8.67
C PRO A 88 -2.04 -3.24 -7.16
N ARG A 89 -0.83 -3.59 -6.69
CA ARG A 89 -0.50 -3.79 -5.28
C ARG A 89 0.69 -2.93 -4.93
N GLU A 90 0.47 -1.85 -4.22
CA GLU A 90 1.45 -0.80 -4.00
C GLU A 90 1.90 -0.82 -2.53
N ALA A 91 3.14 -1.23 -2.29
CA ALA A 91 3.76 -1.05 -0.98
C ALA A 91 4.20 0.39 -0.85
N VAL A 92 3.77 1.07 0.21
CA VAL A 92 4.19 2.43 0.54
C VAL A 92 5.12 2.37 1.74
N VAL A 93 6.30 2.93 1.59
CA VAL A 93 7.29 3.06 2.67
C VAL A 93 7.59 4.52 2.91
N GLU A 94 7.97 4.88 4.13
CA GLU A 94 8.25 6.28 4.46
C GLU A 94 9.44 6.84 3.65
N ASP A 95 10.55 6.10 3.66
CA ASP A 95 11.77 6.42 2.93
C ASP A 95 12.48 5.11 2.53
N LEU A 96 12.71 4.90 1.24
CA LEU A 96 13.40 3.72 0.71
C LEU A 96 14.84 3.59 1.23
N SER A 97 15.51 4.71 1.51
CA SER A 97 16.93 4.69 1.93
C SER A 97 17.16 4.05 3.30
N ALA A 98 16.11 4.02 4.13
CA ALA A 98 16.14 3.45 5.47
C ALA A 98 15.87 1.93 5.51
N TRP A 99 15.64 1.30 4.35
CA TRP A 99 15.22 -0.10 4.28
C TRP A 99 16.36 -1.07 3.94
N PRO A 100 16.45 -2.22 4.62
CA PRO A 100 17.32 -3.29 4.17
C PRO A 100 16.92 -3.78 2.77
N SER A 101 17.90 -3.93 1.89
CA SER A 101 17.67 -4.38 0.50
C SER A 101 16.92 -5.71 0.44
N GLU A 102 17.17 -6.60 1.40
CA GLU A 102 16.51 -7.91 1.52
C GLU A 102 15.00 -7.78 1.74
N SER A 103 14.59 -6.85 2.60
CA SER A 103 13.18 -6.59 2.90
C SER A 103 12.46 -5.98 1.70
N LEU A 104 13.12 -5.06 0.99
CA LEU A 104 12.58 -4.49 -0.26
C LEU A 104 12.45 -5.56 -1.34
N ALA A 105 13.47 -6.41 -1.50
CA ALA A 105 13.45 -7.51 -2.46
C ALA A 105 12.29 -8.48 -2.16
N LEU A 106 12.09 -8.85 -0.90
CA LEU A 106 10.98 -9.71 -0.51
C LEU A 106 9.62 -9.10 -0.85
N ILE A 107 9.37 -7.83 -0.48
CA ILE A 107 8.08 -7.17 -0.77
C ILE A 107 7.85 -7.00 -2.28
N SER A 108 8.91 -6.73 -3.05
CA SER A 108 8.83 -6.58 -4.50
C SER A 108 8.38 -7.84 -5.24
N GLN A 109 8.48 -9.02 -4.63
CA GLN A 109 8.01 -10.28 -5.24
C GLN A 109 6.49 -10.37 -5.34
N VAL A 110 5.77 -9.65 -4.48
CA VAL A 110 4.30 -9.75 -4.32
C VAL A 110 3.58 -8.43 -4.58
N THR A 111 4.33 -7.35 -4.80
CA THR A 111 3.81 -6.01 -5.10
C THR A 111 4.10 -5.63 -6.54
N SER A 112 3.29 -4.73 -7.07
CA SER A 112 3.53 -4.07 -8.36
C SER A 112 4.69 -3.09 -8.24
N HIS A 113 4.69 -2.26 -7.19
CA HIS A 113 5.81 -1.37 -6.87
C HIS A 113 5.98 -1.18 -5.37
N VAL A 114 7.18 -0.75 -4.99
CA VAL A 114 7.48 -0.19 -3.67
C VAL A 114 7.71 1.31 -3.84
N ARG A 115 6.87 2.12 -3.20
CA ARG A 115 6.82 3.57 -3.35
C ARG A 115 7.31 4.25 -2.09
N SER A 116 8.26 5.17 -2.23
CA SER A 116 8.59 6.10 -1.16
C SER A 116 7.48 7.14 -1.01
N ALA A 117 7.01 7.38 0.21
CA ALA A 117 6.05 8.43 0.52
C ALA A 117 6.64 9.83 0.32
N SER A 118 7.96 9.98 0.28
CA SER A 118 8.63 11.24 -0.09
C SER A 118 8.70 11.50 -1.60
N ALA A 119 8.51 10.47 -2.44
CA ALA A 119 8.65 10.59 -3.90
C ALA A 119 7.36 11.12 -4.57
N ASP A 120 7.50 11.75 -5.73
CA ASP A 120 6.36 12.11 -6.59
C ASP A 120 5.87 10.89 -7.38
N TRP A 121 4.60 10.54 -7.22
CA TRP A 121 3.98 9.39 -7.89
C TRP A 121 3.28 9.81 -9.19
N LYS A 122 4.07 10.30 -10.15
CA LYS A 122 3.56 10.90 -11.40
C LYS A 122 2.87 9.89 -12.33
N ASP A 123 3.08 8.61 -12.09
CA ASP A 123 2.53 7.49 -12.85
C ASP A 123 1.11 7.08 -12.39
N LEU A 124 0.65 7.50 -11.21
CA LEU A 124 -0.67 7.11 -10.69
C LEU A 124 -1.83 7.38 -11.66
N PRO A 125 -1.94 8.55 -12.32
CA PRO A 125 -3.04 8.79 -13.25
C PRO A 125 -3.08 7.81 -14.44
N LEU A 126 -1.94 7.22 -14.80
CA LEU A 126 -1.84 6.23 -15.87
C LEU A 126 -2.38 4.85 -15.43
N MET A 127 -2.44 4.58 -14.13
CA MET A 127 -3.00 3.32 -13.60
C MET A 127 -4.53 3.28 -13.64
N ALA A 128 -5.18 4.45 -13.74
CA ALA A 128 -6.64 4.56 -13.83
C ALA A 128 -7.21 4.31 -15.23
N ALA A 129 -6.36 4.30 -16.27
CA ALA A 129 -6.77 4.08 -17.65
C ALA A 129 -7.26 2.63 -17.88
#